data_AF-A0A4D4N4R2-F1
#
_entry.id   AF-A0A4D4N4R2-F1
#
_cell.length_a   1.000
_cell.length_b   1.000
_cell.length_c   1.000
_cell.angle_alpha   90.00
_cell.angle_beta   90.00
_cell.angle_gamma   90.00
#
_symmetry.space_group_name_H-M   'P 1'
#
loop_
_entity.id
_entity.type
_entity.pdbx_description
1 polymer ?
#
loop_
_entity_poly.entity_id
_entity_poly.type
_entity_poly.pdbx_seq_one_letter_code
_entity_poly.pdbx_strand_id
1 'polypeptide(L)'
;MHVTGTVPQSAPAPQETVAAPTPAEDSTGATSRHTRRFGLPVATALVMGNIIGGGIFLLPASVAPYGTVSLVAFGVLTVGAIALALVFGRLAERDPRTGGPYVYAREAFGDFAGFLAAWAYWITTWVSNAALAVAAVGYLDVLIPVNDHRWTACLAALTLQWLPALANFAGTRYVGAVQIVSTVLKFVPLLLVAVGGLFFFDPDNLGPFHASGGSVPGAVSACAALLLFSYLGVESAAVSAGEVKNARRNVGRATIIGTTGAALVYLLGTLSVFGTVAHDRLVQSTAPFSDAVNAMFGGTWGGWAVALAALVSMTGCLNGWTLLSAQTPYAAARDGLFPAAFARRRRGVPTVGVGVTVVLASLLTVYNYTSGSAKVFEILVLVTTFTATVPYLLATAAQIFHLLSGRRELVDRTRLVRDAVVTAVAAAFSMWLVAGAGYAAVYQGVLFLFAGVIVYAVLAARRQRAA
;
A
#
# COMPACT_ATOMS: atom_id res chain seq x y z
N MET A 1 -21.83 -39.52 102.45
CA MET A 1 -20.87 -39.19 101.38
C MET A 1 -21.49 -39.66 100.07
N HIS A 2 -22.19 -38.78 99.36
CA HIS A 2 -21.66 -37.91 98.31
C HIS A 2 -21.34 -38.65 96.99
N VAL A 3 -22.20 -38.34 96.01
CA VAL A 3 -21.92 -38.05 94.59
C VAL A 3 -22.44 -39.07 93.57
N THR A 4 -23.59 -38.70 93.01
CA THR A 4 -24.05 -39.00 91.65
C THR A 4 -23.06 -38.44 90.62
N GLY A 5 -22.64 -39.27 89.66
CA GLY A 5 -21.74 -38.87 88.59
C GLY A 5 -22.00 -39.67 87.31
N THR A 6 -22.95 -39.19 86.51
CA THR A 6 -23.13 -39.53 85.10
C THR A 6 -21.89 -39.13 84.30
N VAL A 7 -21.24 -40.07 83.63
CA VAL A 7 -20.09 -39.80 82.76
C VAL A 7 -20.59 -39.20 81.42
N PRO A 8 -19.98 -38.11 80.90
CA PRO A 8 -20.50 -37.36 79.75
C PRO A 8 -20.21 -38.02 78.40
N GLN A 9 -21.14 -37.86 77.46
CA GLN A 9 -20.91 -38.07 76.03
C GLN A 9 -19.79 -37.16 75.52
N SER A 10 -18.80 -37.74 74.86
CA SER A 10 -17.71 -37.03 74.20
C SER A 10 -18.24 -36.13 73.08
N ALA A 11 -17.82 -34.86 73.11
CA ALA A 11 -18.19 -33.83 72.14
C ALA A 11 -17.79 -34.19 70.69
N PRO A 12 -18.55 -33.74 69.68
CA PRO A 12 -18.17 -33.90 68.28
C PRO A 12 -16.93 -33.05 67.96
N ALA A 13 -16.02 -33.62 67.18
CA ALA A 13 -14.87 -32.90 66.63
C ALA A 13 -15.31 -31.67 65.80
N PRO A 14 -14.55 -30.56 65.83
CA PRO A 14 -14.91 -29.34 65.10
C PRO A 14 -14.96 -29.58 63.59
N GLN A 15 -16.07 -29.18 62.97
CA GLN A 15 -16.27 -29.16 61.53
C GLN A 15 -15.24 -28.21 60.90
N GLU A 16 -14.38 -28.75 60.02
CA GLU A 16 -13.57 -27.93 59.12
C GLU A 16 -14.51 -27.14 58.20
N THR A 17 -14.44 -25.82 58.30
CA THR A 17 -15.12 -24.87 57.44
C THR A 17 -14.65 -25.10 56.00
N VAL A 18 -15.48 -25.77 55.19
CA VAL A 18 -15.28 -25.86 53.73
C VAL A 18 -15.42 -24.45 53.19
N ALA A 19 -14.29 -23.81 52.91
CA ALA A 19 -14.26 -22.55 52.19
C ALA A 19 -14.96 -22.74 50.84
N ALA A 20 -15.94 -21.89 50.55
CA ALA A 20 -16.66 -21.89 49.29
C ALA A 20 -15.67 -21.80 48.12
N PRO A 21 -15.87 -22.54 47.01
CA PRO A 21 -14.99 -22.43 45.86
C PRO A 21 -15.06 -21.00 45.34
N THR A 22 -13.90 -20.34 45.30
CA THR A 22 -13.68 -19.08 44.60
C THR A 22 -14.14 -19.29 43.16
N PRO A 23 -14.92 -18.38 42.54
CA PRO A 23 -15.28 -18.53 41.14
C PRO A 23 -13.98 -18.62 40.34
N ALA A 24 -13.82 -19.72 39.61
CA ALA A 24 -12.71 -19.90 38.70
C ALA A 24 -12.64 -18.66 37.80
N GLU A 25 -11.55 -17.90 37.89
CA GLU A 25 -11.24 -16.86 36.92
C GLU A 25 -11.24 -17.52 35.55
N ASP A 26 -12.23 -17.14 34.74
CA ASP A 26 -12.34 -17.49 33.34
C ASP A 26 -10.98 -17.31 32.65
N SER A 27 -10.43 -18.44 32.19
CA SER A 27 -9.22 -18.49 31.36
C SER A 27 -9.45 -17.95 29.93
N THR A 28 -10.48 -17.14 29.71
CA THR A 28 -10.71 -16.40 28.47
C THR A 28 -10.00 -15.05 28.52
N GLY A 29 -8.67 -15.04 28.33
CA GLY A 29 -7.94 -13.79 28.54
C GLY A 29 -6.53 -13.68 27.98
N ALA A 30 -6.02 -14.65 27.20
CA ALA A 30 -4.77 -14.45 26.47
C ALA A 30 -5.00 -13.57 25.22
N THR A 31 -5.53 -12.36 25.41
CA THR A 31 -5.26 -11.30 24.45
C THR A 31 -3.77 -11.02 24.55
N SER A 32 -3.01 -11.48 23.56
CA SER A 32 -1.65 -10.99 23.37
C SER A 32 -1.73 -9.47 23.41
N ARG A 33 -1.26 -8.83 24.49
CA ARG A 33 -1.02 -7.39 24.49
C ARG A 33 0.07 -7.15 23.46
N HIS A 34 -0.31 -7.06 22.19
CA HIS A 34 0.52 -6.48 21.15
C HIS A 34 0.77 -5.05 21.63
N THR A 35 1.91 -4.83 22.26
CA THR A 35 2.39 -3.51 22.62
C THR A 35 2.32 -2.67 21.34
N ARG A 36 1.42 -1.69 21.29
CA ARG A 36 1.34 -0.72 20.20
C ARG A 36 2.68 0.00 20.14
N ARG A 37 3.47 -0.26 19.09
CA ARG A 37 4.87 0.17 18.98
C ARG A 37 5.02 1.49 18.23
N PHE A 38 4.11 1.81 17.31
CA PHE A 38 4.29 2.96 16.42
C PHE A 38 3.69 4.24 17.01
N GLY A 39 4.54 5.18 17.40
CA GLY A 39 4.13 6.56 17.67
C GLY A 39 3.77 7.29 16.36
N LEU A 40 3.25 8.52 16.47
CA LEU A 40 2.90 9.33 15.30
C LEU A 40 4.06 9.47 14.28
N PRO A 41 5.30 9.80 14.68
CA PRO A 41 6.40 9.92 13.70
C PRO A 41 6.69 8.63 12.94
N VAL A 42 6.64 7.48 13.63
CA VAL A 42 6.88 6.18 13.02
C VAL A 42 5.75 5.79 12.07
N ALA A 43 4.50 6.05 12.46
CA ALA A 43 3.34 5.82 11.58
C ALA A 43 3.38 6.75 10.36
N THR A 44 3.76 8.02 10.52
CA THR A 44 3.94 8.96 9.41
C THR A 44 5.04 8.49 8.46
N ALA A 45 6.20 8.07 9.00
CA ALA A 45 7.30 7.53 8.21
C ALA A 45 6.91 6.23 7.48
N LEU A 46 6.04 5.40 8.08
CA LEU A 46 5.48 4.23 7.42
C LEU A 46 4.60 4.61 6.21
N VAL A 47 3.67 5.57 6.38
CA VAL A 47 2.84 6.05 5.26
C VAL A 47 3.71 6.67 4.17
N MET A 48 4.53 7.65 4.55
CA MET A 48 5.42 8.33 3.61
C MET A 48 6.37 7.35 2.93
N GLY A 49 6.87 6.34 3.66
CA GLY A 49 7.75 5.33 3.11
C GLY A 49 7.06 4.36 2.14
N ASN A 50 5.80 4.01 2.36
CA ASN A 50 5.08 3.14 1.42
C ASN A 50 4.63 3.90 0.17
N ILE A 51 4.26 5.17 0.34
CA ILE A 51 3.99 6.09 -0.77
C ILE A 51 5.28 6.30 -1.58
N ILE A 52 6.36 6.77 -0.93
CA ILE A 52 7.71 6.92 -1.50
C ILE A 52 8.37 5.53 -1.65
N GLY A 53 7.83 4.77 -2.60
CA GLY A 53 8.40 3.54 -3.13
C GLY A 53 9.22 3.81 -4.39
N GLY A 54 9.37 2.79 -5.24
CA GLY A 54 10.11 2.97 -6.49
C GLY A 54 9.36 3.66 -7.61
N GLY A 55 8.03 3.81 -7.49
CA GLY A 55 7.21 4.46 -8.52
C GLY A 55 7.72 5.85 -8.87
N ILE A 56 8.14 6.63 -7.87
CA ILE A 56 8.59 8.01 -8.05
C ILE A 56 9.72 8.14 -9.07
N PHE A 57 10.65 7.21 -9.07
CA PHE A 57 11.88 7.36 -9.83
C PHE A 57 11.64 7.34 -11.35
N LEU A 58 10.56 6.71 -11.85
CA LEU A 58 10.20 6.77 -13.28
C LEU A 58 9.05 7.74 -13.59
N LEU A 59 8.43 8.37 -12.59
CA LEU A 59 7.28 9.24 -12.83
C LEU A 59 7.58 10.40 -13.78
N PRO A 60 8.70 11.14 -13.64
CA PRO A 60 8.95 12.27 -14.52
C PRO A 60 8.97 11.85 -15.99
N ALA A 61 9.63 10.75 -16.33
CA ALA A 61 9.65 10.21 -17.69
C ALA A 61 8.26 9.70 -18.13
N SER A 62 7.49 9.09 -17.22
CA SER A 62 6.15 8.55 -17.55
C SER A 62 5.10 9.64 -17.80
N VAL A 63 5.24 10.80 -17.16
CA VAL A 63 4.30 11.93 -17.31
C VAL A 63 4.79 13.05 -18.23
N ALA A 64 6.09 13.07 -18.56
CA ALA A 64 6.65 13.98 -19.56
C ALA A 64 5.90 13.94 -20.89
N PRO A 65 5.45 12.79 -21.46
CA PRO A 65 4.69 12.76 -22.72
C PRO A 65 3.40 13.59 -22.73
N TYR A 66 2.87 13.98 -21.57
CA TYR A 66 1.68 14.82 -21.47
C TYR A 66 2.02 16.32 -21.38
N GLY A 67 3.27 16.66 -21.05
CA GLY A 67 3.73 18.03 -20.84
C GLY A 67 3.62 18.49 -19.38
N THR A 68 3.83 19.78 -19.14
CA THR A 68 3.81 20.36 -17.77
C THR A 68 2.41 20.39 -17.14
N VAL A 69 1.34 20.13 -17.90
CA VAL A 69 -0.01 19.83 -17.38
C VAL A 69 -0.01 18.68 -16.37
N SER A 70 0.96 17.76 -16.45
CA SER A 70 1.14 16.70 -15.46
C SER A 70 1.35 17.23 -14.04
N LEU A 71 1.96 18.41 -13.86
CA LEU A 71 2.11 19.07 -12.55
C LEU A 71 0.75 19.55 -12.00
N VAL A 72 -0.15 20.01 -12.87
CA VAL A 72 -1.54 20.35 -12.49
C VAL A 72 -2.27 19.08 -12.08
N ALA A 73 -2.15 18.01 -12.87
CA ALA A 73 -2.74 16.71 -12.54
C ALA A 73 -2.24 16.19 -11.19
N PHE A 74 -0.96 16.39 -10.88
CA PHE A 74 -0.35 16.07 -9.61
C PHE A 74 -0.98 16.83 -8.44
N GLY A 75 -1.20 18.14 -8.60
CA GLY A 75 -1.90 18.96 -7.61
C GLY A 75 -3.34 18.48 -7.34
N VAL A 76 -4.11 18.23 -8.40
CA VAL A 76 -5.49 17.71 -8.31
C VAL A 76 -5.49 16.34 -7.62
N LEU A 77 -4.58 15.44 -8.01
CA LEU A 77 -4.43 14.13 -7.40
C LEU A 77 -4.09 14.21 -5.91
N THR A 78 -3.21 15.15 -5.53
CA THR A 78 -2.83 15.37 -4.12
C THR A 78 -4.04 15.73 -3.28
N VAL A 79 -4.93 16.60 -3.77
CA VAL A 79 -6.18 16.96 -3.08
C VAL A 79 -7.07 15.74 -2.89
N GLY A 80 -7.23 14.92 -3.94
CA GLY A 80 -7.99 13.67 -3.86
C GLY A 80 -7.40 12.66 -2.88
N ALA A 81 -6.08 12.48 -2.89
CA ALA A 81 -5.37 11.58 -1.98
C ALA A 81 -5.49 12.06 -0.51
N ILE A 82 -5.45 13.37 -0.25
CA ILE A 82 -5.69 13.93 1.09
C ILE A 82 -7.14 13.73 1.52
N ALA A 83 -8.12 13.88 0.61
CA ALA A 83 -9.51 13.56 0.92
C ALA A 83 -9.67 12.08 1.31
N LEU A 84 -9.02 11.17 0.59
CA LEU A 84 -9.01 9.74 0.91
C LEU A 84 -8.30 9.45 2.24
N ALA A 85 -7.18 10.13 2.52
CA ALA A 85 -6.47 10.08 3.79
C ALA A 85 -7.37 10.50 4.97
N LEU A 86 -8.16 11.55 4.80
CA LEU A 86 -9.12 12.01 5.79
C LEU A 86 -10.23 10.97 6.01
N VAL A 87 -10.76 10.35 4.95
CA VAL A 87 -11.73 9.25 5.05
C VAL A 87 -11.16 8.09 5.86
N PHE A 88 -9.94 7.63 5.54
CA PHE A 88 -9.27 6.59 6.32
C PHE A 88 -9.06 6.98 7.78
N GLY A 89 -8.73 8.24 8.05
CA GLY A 89 -8.64 8.77 9.40
C GLY A 89 -9.95 8.66 10.16
N ARG A 90 -11.09 8.96 9.51
CA ARG A 90 -12.43 8.84 10.11
C ARG A 90 -12.87 7.40 10.33
N LEU A 91 -12.54 6.50 9.42
CA LEU A 91 -12.82 5.07 9.58
C LEU A 91 -11.98 4.49 10.72
N ALA A 92 -10.68 4.82 10.78
CA ALA A 92 -9.79 4.38 11.86
C ALA A 92 -10.15 4.99 13.24
N GLU A 93 -10.71 6.21 13.26
CA GLU A 93 -11.26 6.82 14.47
C GLU A 93 -12.40 5.98 15.06
N ARG A 94 -13.22 5.37 14.20
CA ARG A 94 -14.35 4.51 14.60
C ARG A 94 -13.91 3.09 14.92
N ASP A 95 -13.19 2.46 13.99
CA ASP A 95 -12.68 1.11 14.11
C ASP A 95 -11.15 1.06 13.89
N PRO A 96 -10.34 1.14 14.95
CA PRO A 96 -8.88 1.10 14.86
C PRO A 96 -8.32 -0.33 14.75
N ARG A 97 -9.09 -1.31 14.27
CA ARG A 97 -8.60 -2.67 14.04
C ARG A 97 -7.63 -2.73 12.87
N THR A 98 -6.68 -3.67 12.96
CA THR A 98 -5.74 -3.98 11.87
C THR A 98 -6.49 -4.55 10.66
N GLY A 99 -6.19 -4.05 9.47
CA GLY A 99 -6.72 -4.55 8.19
C GLY A 99 -7.27 -3.47 7.26
N GLY A 100 -7.44 -2.23 7.74
CA GLY A 100 -7.72 -1.06 6.90
C GLY A 100 -8.94 -1.26 5.98
N PRO A 101 -8.82 -1.04 4.66
CA PRO A 101 -9.96 -1.13 3.72
C PRO A 101 -10.75 -2.44 3.81
N TYR A 102 -10.07 -3.57 4.06
CA TYR A 102 -10.71 -4.88 4.22
C TYR A 102 -11.70 -4.90 5.38
N VAL A 103 -11.29 -4.42 6.55
CA VAL A 103 -12.12 -4.42 7.76
C VAL A 103 -13.29 -3.47 7.60
N TYR A 104 -13.05 -2.27 7.06
CA TYR A 104 -14.10 -1.27 6.86
C TYR A 104 -15.18 -1.77 5.90
N ALA A 105 -14.79 -2.40 4.79
CA ALA A 105 -15.73 -2.99 3.84
C ALA A 105 -16.53 -4.15 4.46
N ARG A 106 -15.85 -5.03 5.22
CA ARG A 106 -16.48 -6.18 5.88
C ARG A 106 -17.48 -5.75 6.96
N GLU A 107 -17.14 -4.74 7.75
CA GLU A 107 -18.02 -4.23 8.80
C GLU A 107 -19.26 -3.53 8.23
N ALA A 108 -19.11 -2.75 7.17
CA ALA A 108 -20.22 -2.03 6.56
C ALA A 108 -21.15 -2.92 5.72
N PHE A 109 -20.59 -3.88 4.96
CA PHE A 109 -21.32 -4.59 3.91
C PHE A 109 -21.23 -6.13 3.99
N GLY A 110 -20.53 -6.66 4.99
CA GLY A 110 -20.40 -8.10 5.22
C GLY A 110 -19.25 -8.78 4.46
N ASP A 111 -19.22 -10.09 4.57
CA ASP A 111 -18.10 -10.95 4.18
C ASP A 111 -17.70 -10.86 2.69
N PHE A 112 -18.67 -10.69 1.79
CA PHE A 112 -18.39 -10.57 0.34
C PHE A 112 -17.62 -9.29 0.01
N ALA A 113 -18.02 -8.16 0.58
CA ALA A 113 -17.32 -6.88 0.36
C ALA A 113 -15.92 -6.89 0.99
N GLY A 114 -15.79 -7.52 2.16
CA GLY A 114 -14.49 -7.80 2.77
C GLY A 114 -13.61 -8.62 1.83
N PHE A 115 -14.10 -9.74 1.32
CA PHE A 115 -13.38 -10.56 0.35
C PHE A 115 -12.96 -9.75 -0.89
N LEU A 116 -13.86 -8.97 -1.48
CA LEU A 116 -13.58 -8.18 -2.67
C LEU A 116 -12.48 -7.14 -2.43
N ALA A 117 -12.52 -6.46 -1.28
CA ALA A 117 -11.45 -5.53 -0.86
C ALA A 117 -10.10 -6.24 -0.72
N ALA A 118 -10.07 -7.40 -0.06
CA ALA A 118 -8.84 -8.18 0.12
C ALA A 118 -8.30 -8.75 -1.20
N TRP A 119 -9.19 -9.24 -2.07
CA TRP A 119 -8.84 -9.79 -3.38
C TRP A 119 -8.29 -8.72 -4.32
N ALA A 120 -8.98 -7.59 -4.42
CA ALA A 120 -8.53 -6.45 -5.23
C ALA A 120 -7.19 -5.89 -4.73
N TYR A 121 -7.03 -5.75 -3.41
CA TYR A 121 -5.77 -5.31 -2.83
C TYR A 121 -4.63 -6.29 -3.08
N TRP A 122 -4.89 -7.60 -3.00
CA TRP A 122 -3.91 -8.61 -3.33
C TRP A 122 -3.49 -8.51 -4.80
N ILE A 123 -4.43 -8.28 -5.73
CA ILE A 123 -4.11 -8.01 -7.14
C ILE A 123 -3.18 -6.82 -7.29
N THR A 124 -3.55 -5.68 -6.70
CA THR A 124 -2.71 -4.48 -6.66
C THR A 124 -1.29 -4.81 -6.22
N THR A 125 -1.11 -5.60 -5.16
CA THR A 125 0.23 -5.85 -4.60
C THR A 125 1.15 -6.64 -5.54
N TRP A 126 0.65 -7.69 -6.21
CA TRP A 126 1.50 -8.49 -7.09
C TRP A 126 1.73 -7.83 -8.45
N VAL A 127 0.78 -7.04 -8.96
CA VAL A 127 0.97 -6.22 -10.18
C VAL A 127 1.98 -5.09 -9.90
N SER A 128 1.88 -4.42 -8.76
CA SER A 128 2.86 -3.41 -8.31
C SER A 128 4.29 -3.96 -8.22
N ASN A 129 4.46 -5.20 -7.75
CA ASN A 129 5.77 -5.84 -7.71
C ASN A 129 6.38 -5.99 -9.10
N ALA A 130 5.58 -6.37 -10.11
CA ALA A 130 6.06 -6.43 -11.49
C ALA A 130 6.43 -5.04 -12.02
N ALA A 131 5.60 -4.02 -11.78
CA ALA A 131 5.88 -2.63 -12.20
C ALA A 131 7.19 -2.11 -11.60
N LEU A 132 7.39 -2.36 -10.30
CA LEU A 132 8.55 -1.93 -9.55
C LEU A 132 9.84 -2.66 -9.98
N ALA A 133 9.74 -3.93 -10.37
CA ALA A 133 10.87 -4.67 -10.94
C ALA A 133 11.30 -4.09 -12.29
N VAL A 134 10.34 -3.73 -13.16
CA VAL A 134 10.62 -3.08 -14.46
C VAL A 134 11.25 -1.71 -14.26
N ALA A 135 10.74 -0.92 -13.31
CA ALA A 135 11.33 0.35 -12.90
C ALA A 135 12.80 0.19 -12.46
N ALA A 136 13.09 -0.85 -11.66
CA ALA A 136 14.42 -1.12 -11.18
C ALA A 136 15.39 -1.52 -12.29
N VAL A 137 14.92 -2.20 -13.35
CA VAL A 137 15.75 -2.50 -14.53
C VAL A 137 16.22 -1.21 -15.23
N GLY A 138 15.37 -0.18 -15.33
CA GLY A 138 15.77 1.11 -15.90
C GLY A 138 16.95 1.75 -15.18
N TYR A 139 16.99 1.65 -13.85
CA TYR A 139 18.12 2.12 -13.05
C TYR A 139 19.32 1.17 -13.04
N LEU A 140 19.10 -0.14 -13.20
CA LEU A 140 20.19 -1.10 -13.35
C LEU A 140 20.96 -0.83 -14.65
N ASP A 141 20.24 -0.46 -15.71
CA ASP A 141 20.79 -0.14 -17.04
C ASP A 141 21.79 1.01 -17.03
N VAL A 142 21.62 1.97 -16.11
CA VAL A 142 22.56 3.08 -15.88
C VAL A 142 23.93 2.59 -15.37
N LEU A 143 23.95 1.46 -14.66
CA LEU A 143 25.17 0.88 -14.09
C LEU A 143 25.79 -0.17 -15.01
N ILE A 144 24.95 -1.04 -15.58
CA ILE A 144 25.33 -2.12 -16.48
C ILE A 144 24.28 -2.22 -17.59
N PRO A 145 24.67 -2.19 -18.88
CA PRO A 145 23.72 -2.23 -19.98
C PRO A 145 22.98 -3.57 -20.00
N VAL A 146 21.71 -3.57 -19.58
CA VAL A 146 20.84 -4.75 -19.48
C VAL A 146 19.67 -4.67 -20.46
N ASN A 147 19.37 -3.48 -20.99
CA ASN A 147 18.26 -3.24 -21.92
C ASN A 147 18.59 -3.53 -23.39
N ASP A 148 19.85 -3.83 -23.73
CA ASP A 148 20.26 -4.19 -25.10
C ASP A 148 19.46 -5.38 -25.67
N HIS A 149 19.05 -6.31 -24.79
CA HIS A 149 18.21 -7.43 -25.13
C HIS A 149 17.00 -7.56 -24.20
N ARG A 150 15.80 -7.70 -24.75
CA ARG A 150 14.56 -7.85 -23.96
C ARG A 150 14.62 -9.01 -22.94
N TRP A 151 15.35 -10.08 -23.25
CA TRP A 151 15.47 -11.23 -22.37
C TRP A 151 16.45 -10.99 -21.21
N THR A 152 17.50 -10.18 -21.42
CA THR A 152 18.40 -9.77 -20.32
C THR A 152 17.68 -8.82 -19.39
N ALA A 153 16.92 -7.86 -19.93
CA ALA A 153 16.05 -6.99 -19.14
C ALA A 153 14.98 -7.77 -18.35
N CYS A 154 14.33 -8.75 -19.00
CA CYS A 154 13.36 -9.63 -18.34
C CYS A 154 14.01 -10.44 -17.20
N LEU A 155 15.18 -11.04 -17.44
CA LEU A 155 15.91 -11.80 -16.42
C LEU A 155 16.34 -10.91 -15.25
N ALA A 156 16.77 -9.68 -15.53
CA ALA A 156 17.11 -8.69 -14.51
C ALA A 156 15.88 -8.34 -13.66
N ALA A 157 14.73 -8.06 -14.27
CA ALA A 157 13.47 -7.80 -13.56
C ALA A 157 13.07 -8.99 -12.66
N LEU A 158 13.12 -10.22 -13.21
CA LEU A 158 12.83 -11.43 -12.44
C LEU A 158 13.81 -11.59 -11.26
N THR A 159 15.10 -11.35 -11.48
CA THR A 159 16.12 -11.44 -10.42
C THR A 159 15.83 -10.44 -9.30
N LEU A 160 15.59 -9.17 -9.65
CA LEU A 160 15.25 -8.11 -8.71
C LEU A 160 13.96 -8.40 -7.92
N GLN A 161 12.99 -9.07 -8.54
CA GLN A 161 11.75 -9.47 -7.90
C GLN A 161 11.90 -10.69 -6.97
N TRP A 162 12.71 -11.68 -7.36
CA TRP A 162 12.90 -12.91 -6.59
C TRP A 162 13.84 -12.73 -5.39
N LEU A 163 14.83 -11.83 -5.48
CA LEU A 163 15.76 -11.54 -4.38
C LEU A 163 15.01 -11.22 -3.06
N PRO A 164 14.06 -10.26 -3.02
CA PRO A 164 13.24 -10.01 -1.84
C PRO A 164 12.31 -11.17 -1.46
N ALA A 165 11.76 -11.90 -2.43
CA ALA A 165 10.88 -13.04 -2.14
C ALA A 165 11.63 -14.16 -1.40
N LEU A 166 12.88 -14.46 -1.83
CA LEU A 166 13.77 -15.40 -1.15
C LEU A 166 14.12 -14.93 0.27
N ALA A 167 14.38 -13.63 0.46
CA ALA A 167 14.58 -13.06 1.79
C ALA A 167 13.33 -13.22 2.67
N ASN A 168 12.12 -13.03 2.11
CA ASN A 168 10.86 -13.28 2.81
C ASN A 168 10.68 -14.75 3.22
N PHE A 169 11.10 -15.71 2.38
CA PHE A 169 11.11 -17.13 2.75
C PHE A 169 12.11 -17.47 3.85
N ALA A 170 13.22 -16.74 3.94
CA ALA A 170 14.24 -16.93 4.98
C ALA A 170 13.73 -16.52 6.39
N GLY A 171 12.80 -15.55 6.46
CA GLY A 171 12.08 -15.19 7.69
C GLY A 171 12.06 -13.68 7.98
N THR A 172 11.17 -13.26 8.89
CA THR A 172 10.87 -11.84 9.16
C THR A 172 12.03 -11.01 9.70
N ARG A 173 13.06 -11.63 10.29
CA ARG A 173 14.23 -10.93 10.89
C ARG A 173 15.07 -10.20 9.82
N TYR A 174 15.22 -10.77 8.63
CA TYR A 174 15.99 -10.17 7.55
C TYR A 174 15.20 -9.08 6.82
N VAL A 175 13.88 -9.27 6.71
CA VAL A 175 12.95 -8.34 6.06
C VAL A 175 12.93 -6.97 6.76
N GLY A 176 12.91 -6.95 8.09
CA GLY A 176 12.85 -5.70 8.86
C GLY A 176 14.12 -4.84 8.75
N ALA A 177 15.30 -5.45 8.74
CA ALA A 177 16.57 -4.73 8.64
C ALA A 177 16.73 -4.06 7.25
N VAL A 178 16.43 -4.81 6.17
CA VAL A 178 16.44 -4.29 4.80
C VAL A 178 15.47 -3.12 4.66
N GLN A 179 14.26 -3.23 5.22
CA GLN A 179 13.25 -2.17 5.14
C GLN A 179 13.72 -0.85 5.78
N ILE A 180 14.38 -0.89 6.94
CA ILE A 180 14.84 0.32 7.64
C ILE A 180 15.93 1.02 6.82
N VAL A 181 16.94 0.27 6.37
CA VAL A 181 18.05 0.82 5.58
C VAL A 181 17.52 1.43 4.28
N SER A 182 16.70 0.71 3.53
CA SER A 182 16.09 1.22 2.29
C SER A 182 15.18 2.43 2.54
N THR A 183 14.54 2.52 3.71
CA THR A 183 13.66 3.66 4.04
C THR A 183 14.44 4.93 4.30
N VAL A 184 15.59 4.88 4.99
CA VAL A 184 16.42 6.08 5.18
C VAL A 184 17.12 6.46 3.86
N LEU A 185 17.66 5.46 3.17
CA LEU A 185 18.45 5.66 1.97
C LEU A 185 17.64 6.14 0.76
N LYS A 186 16.31 5.98 0.75
CA LYS A 186 15.47 6.54 -0.32
C LYS A 186 15.14 8.02 -0.13
N PHE A 187 15.00 8.50 1.11
CA PHE A 187 14.55 9.87 1.35
C PHE A 187 15.65 10.89 1.10
N VAL A 188 16.87 10.62 1.55
CA VAL A 188 17.96 11.60 1.49
C VAL A 188 18.34 11.92 0.04
N PRO A 189 18.72 10.95 -0.82
CA PRO A 189 19.11 11.26 -2.20
C PRO A 189 17.97 11.87 -2.99
N LEU A 190 16.75 11.40 -2.77
CA LEU A 190 15.59 11.92 -3.47
C LEU A 190 15.28 13.37 -3.07
N LEU A 191 15.32 13.68 -1.78
CA LEU A 191 15.11 15.06 -1.30
C LEU A 191 16.23 15.98 -1.78
N LEU A 192 17.48 15.48 -1.81
CA LEU A 192 18.63 16.22 -2.35
C LEU A 192 18.44 16.55 -3.83
N VAL A 193 17.97 15.62 -4.66
CA VAL A 193 17.68 15.92 -6.07
C VAL A 193 16.46 16.82 -6.21
N ALA A 194 15.40 16.59 -5.42
CA ALA A 194 14.16 17.36 -5.48
C ALA A 194 14.30 18.82 -5.04
N VAL A 195 15.22 19.12 -4.12
CA VAL A 195 15.50 20.50 -3.67
C VAL A 195 16.72 21.07 -4.40
N GLY A 196 17.78 20.28 -4.53
CA GLY A 196 19.02 20.66 -5.21
C GLY A 196 18.81 20.94 -6.70
N GLY A 197 17.99 20.15 -7.38
CA GLY A 197 17.67 20.33 -8.80
C GLY A 197 17.02 21.68 -9.12
N LEU A 198 16.31 22.28 -8.17
CA LEU A 198 15.70 23.60 -8.34
C LEU A 198 16.74 24.72 -8.51
N PHE A 199 17.96 24.54 -8.01
CA PHE A 199 19.04 25.52 -8.20
C PHE A 199 19.69 25.44 -9.60
N PHE A 200 19.43 24.36 -10.34
CA PHE A 200 19.90 24.12 -11.70
C PHE A 200 18.75 24.16 -12.70
N PHE A 201 17.62 24.74 -12.29
CA PHE A 201 16.41 24.79 -13.08
C PHE A 201 16.60 25.73 -14.27
N ASP A 202 16.38 25.21 -15.47
CA ASP A 202 16.35 25.95 -16.71
C ASP A 202 14.94 25.84 -17.35
N PRO A 203 14.20 26.97 -17.49
CA PRO A 203 12.91 26.98 -18.17
C PRO A 203 12.94 26.45 -19.60
N ASP A 204 14.08 26.52 -20.30
CA ASP A 204 14.21 26.06 -21.69
C ASP A 204 14.16 24.53 -21.81
N ASN A 205 14.41 23.80 -20.72
CA ASN A 205 14.23 22.35 -20.67
C ASN A 205 12.76 21.93 -20.61
N LEU A 206 11.86 22.84 -20.20
CA LEU A 206 10.45 22.53 -20.06
C LEU A 206 9.82 22.18 -21.41
N GLY A 207 9.08 21.07 -21.41
CA GLY A 207 8.21 20.74 -22.53
C GLY A 207 7.01 21.69 -22.65
N PRO A 208 6.22 21.56 -23.73
CA PRO A 208 4.99 22.32 -23.86
C PRO A 208 4.04 22.01 -22.69
N PHE A 209 3.13 22.95 -22.40
CA PHE A 209 2.12 22.75 -21.36
C PHE A 209 1.29 21.50 -21.60
N HIS A 210 0.87 21.28 -22.84
CA HIS A 210 0.11 20.11 -23.25
C HIS A 210 0.75 19.50 -24.50
N ALA A 211 1.37 18.33 -24.34
CA ALA A 211 2.09 17.61 -25.39
C ALA A 211 1.24 16.50 -26.05
N SER A 212 0.16 16.04 -25.39
CA SER A 212 -0.53 14.79 -25.76
C SER A 212 -1.54 14.88 -26.92
N GLY A 213 -1.61 15.98 -27.66
CA GLY A 213 -2.48 16.15 -28.86
C GLY A 213 -4.01 16.08 -28.65
N GLY A 214 -4.48 15.66 -27.47
CA GLY A 214 -5.89 15.53 -27.10
C GLY A 214 -6.47 16.75 -26.36
N SER A 215 -7.42 16.53 -25.44
CA SER A 215 -7.94 17.61 -24.59
C SER A 215 -7.14 17.73 -23.30
N VAL A 216 -6.97 18.95 -22.78
CA VAL A 216 -6.29 19.20 -21.49
C VAL A 216 -6.94 18.41 -20.34
N PRO A 217 -8.28 18.34 -20.19
CA PRO A 217 -8.89 17.51 -19.16
C PRO A 217 -8.61 16.00 -19.33
N GLY A 218 -8.50 15.53 -20.58
CA GLY A 218 -8.11 14.17 -20.89
C GLY A 218 -6.67 13.87 -20.45
N ALA A 219 -5.74 14.78 -20.76
CA ALA A 219 -4.34 14.69 -20.33
C ALA A 219 -4.21 14.68 -18.80
N VAL A 220 -4.95 15.55 -18.11
CA VAL A 220 -5.01 15.59 -16.64
C VAL A 220 -5.51 14.26 -16.08
N SER A 221 -6.56 13.69 -16.67
CA SER A 221 -7.13 12.42 -16.22
C SER A 221 -6.17 11.24 -16.43
N ALA A 222 -5.50 11.17 -17.58
CA ALA A 222 -4.51 10.14 -17.87
C ALA A 222 -3.27 10.26 -16.97
N CYS A 223 -2.76 11.48 -16.76
CA CYS A 223 -1.68 11.74 -15.81
C CYS A 223 -2.07 11.33 -14.38
N ALA A 224 -3.26 11.73 -13.92
CA ALA A 224 -3.73 11.39 -12.58
C ALA A 224 -3.80 9.87 -12.37
N ALA A 225 -4.22 9.11 -13.37
CA ALA A 225 -4.25 7.65 -13.30
C ALA A 225 -2.84 7.03 -13.18
N LEU A 226 -1.85 7.54 -13.92
CA LEU A 226 -0.46 7.10 -13.77
C LEU A 226 0.11 7.50 -12.41
N LEU A 227 -0.13 8.73 -11.98
CA LEU A 227 0.39 9.29 -10.74
C LEU A 227 -0.25 8.66 -9.49
N LEU A 228 -1.47 8.11 -9.58
CA LEU A 228 -2.11 7.42 -8.44
C LEU A 228 -1.24 6.29 -7.91
N PHE A 229 -0.53 5.57 -8.79
CA PHE A 229 0.38 4.51 -8.39
C PHE A 229 1.38 4.96 -7.33
N SER A 230 1.80 6.20 -7.41
CA SER A 230 2.75 6.80 -6.48
C SER A 230 2.13 7.11 -5.13
N TYR A 231 0.80 7.28 -5.06
CA TYR A 231 0.03 7.51 -3.83
C TYR A 231 -0.47 6.23 -3.16
N LEU A 232 -0.22 5.06 -3.77
CA LEU A 232 -0.52 3.78 -3.13
C LEU A 232 0.26 3.65 -1.83
N GLY A 233 -0.43 3.21 -0.78
CA GLY A 233 0.12 3.21 0.56
C GLY A 233 -0.42 4.32 1.46
N VAL A 234 -1.30 5.20 0.97
CA VAL A 234 -2.10 6.09 1.83
C VAL A 234 -2.86 5.30 2.92
N GLU A 235 -3.30 4.08 2.61
CA GLU A 235 -3.97 3.19 3.56
C GLU A 235 -3.04 2.52 4.59
N SER A 236 -1.71 2.68 4.48
CA SER A 236 -0.73 1.88 5.25
C SER A 236 -0.91 1.98 6.77
N ALA A 237 -1.15 3.18 7.29
CA ALA A 237 -1.39 3.37 8.72
C ALA A 237 -2.73 2.77 9.17
N ALA A 238 -3.76 2.76 8.30
CA ALA A 238 -5.04 2.14 8.58
C ALA A 238 -4.94 0.60 8.56
N VAL A 239 -4.19 0.04 7.61
CA VAL A 239 -3.91 -1.40 7.57
C VAL A 239 -3.19 -1.84 8.85
N SER A 240 -2.26 -1.03 9.36
CA SER A 240 -1.47 -1.32 10.57
C SER A 240 -2.02 -0.69 11.85
N ALA A 241 -3.31 -0.31 11.88
CA ALA A 241 -3.87 0.49 12.97
C ALA A 241 -3.70 -0.15 14.36
N GLY A 242 -3.76 -1.47 14.47
CA GLY A 242 -3.57 -2.18 15.74
C GLY A 242 -2.16 -2.06 16.34
N GLU A 243 -1.15 -1.66 15.56
CA GLU A 243 0.22 -1.43 16.02
C GLU A 243 0.50 0.04 16.37
N VAL A 244 -0.41 0.96 16.01
CA VAL A 244 -0.26 2.41 16.21
C VAL A 244 -0.72 2.82 17.62
N LYS A 245 0.16 3.49 18.37
CA LYS A 245 -0.18 4.10 19.66
C LYS A 245 -1.26 5.16 19.44
N ASN A 246 -2.31 5.17 20.26
CA ASN A 246 -3.46 6.07 20.10
C ASN A 246 -4.04 6.05 18.68
N ALA A 247 -4.21 4.86 18.10
CA ALA A 247 -4.63 4.62 16.71
C ALA A 247 -5.80 5.51 16.25
N ARG A 248 -6.86 5.66 17.05
CA ARG A 248 -8.03 6.51 16.74
C ARG A 248 -7.66 7.95 16.37
N ARG A 249 -6.55 8.50 16.91
CA ARG A 249 -6.06 9.85 16.59
C ARG A 249 -4.88 9.83 15.64
N ASN A 250 -3.94 8.90 15.85
CA ASN A 250 -2.66 8.93 15.17
C ASN A 250 -2.71 8.33 13.76
N VAL A 251 -3.61 7.39 13.46
CA VAL A 251 -3.73 6.84 12.09
C VAL A 251 -4.09 7.94 11.10
N GLY A 252 -5.17 8.69 11.35
CA GLY A 252 -5.57 9.78 10.45
C GLY A 252 -4.50 10.87 10.32
N ARG A 253 -3.87 11.28 11.42
CA ARG A 253 -2.78 12.28 11.39
C ARG A 253 -1.57 11.78 10.62
N ALA A 254 -1.14 10.54 10.86
CA ALA A 254 -0.02 9.92 10.16
C ALA A 254 -0.29 9.82 8.66
N THR A 255 -1.51 9.43 8.27
CA THR A 255 -1.89 9.32 6.88
C THR A 255 -1.86 10.68 6.18
N ILE A 256 -2.44 11.73 6.77
CA ILE A 256 -2.45 13.07 6.16
C ILE A 256 -1.02 13.63 6.06
N ILE A 257 -0.27 13.64 7.15
CA ILE A 257 1.10 14.21 7.17
C ILE A 257 2.00 13.43 6.22
N GLY A 258 1.92 12.09 6.22
CA GLY A 258 2.73 11.25 5.34
C GLY A 258 2.39 11.43 3.87
N THR A 259 1.10 11.56 3.54
CA THR A 259 0.63 11.81 2.17
C THR A 259 1.07 13.18 1.68
N THR A 260 0.90 14.24 2.48
CA THR A 260 1.33 15.58 2.12
C THR A 260 2.85 15.67 1.97
N GLY A 261 3.60 15.06 2.91
CA GLY A 261 5.07 15.04 2.84
C GLY A 261 5.58 14.33 1.59
N ALA A 262 5.00 13.19 1.23
CA ALA A 262 5.35 12.50 -0.01
C ALA A 262 4.96 13.28 -1.26
N ALA A 263 3.76 13.88 -1.28
CA ALA A 263 3.31 14.73 -2.38
C ALA A 263 4.27 15.88 -2.67
N LEU A 264 4.78 16.55 -1.62
CA LEU A 264 5.75 17.63 -1.76
C LEU A 264 7.05 17.13 -2.40
N VAL A 265 7.61 16.03 -1.91
CA VAL A 265 8.84 15.45 -2.48
C VAL A 265 8.64 15.06 -3.95
N TYR A 266 7.48 14.51 -4.28
CA TYR A 266 7.17 14.09 -5.64
C TYR A 266 6.99 15.27 -6.61
N LEU A 267 6.28 16.32 -6.19
CA LEU A 267 6.12 17.55 -6.97
C LEU A 267 7.46 18.22 -7.20
N LEU A 268 8.24 18.44 -6.14
CA LEU A 268 9.54 19.09 -6.23
C LEU A 268 10.54 18.26 -7.04
N GLY A 269 10.53 16.94 -6.86
CA GLY A 269 11.34 16.00 -7.63
C GLY A 269 11.02 16.04 -9.12
N THR A 270 9.73 15.95 -9.47
CA THR A 270 9.28 16.00 -10.86
C THR A 270 9.60 17.35 -11.50
N LEU A 271 9.33 18.44 -10.79
CA LEU A 271 9.64 19.80 -11.26
C LEU A 271 11.14 19.99 -11.47
N SER A 272 11.97 19.50 -10.54
CA SER A 272 13.43 19.54 -10.66
C SER A 272 13.91 18.79 -11.89
N VAL A 273 13.40 17.58 -12.13
CA VAL A 273 13.76 16.80 -13.32
C VAL A 273 13.31 17.50 -14.60
N PHE A 274 12.10 18.07 -14.63
CA PHE A 274 11.59 18.81 -15.79
C PHE A 274 12.43 20.04 -16.13
N GLY A 275 13.00 20.71 -15.12
CA GLY A 275 13.87 21.87 -15.34
C GLY A 275 15.33 21.53 -15.60
N THR A 276 15.77 20.29 -15.36
CA THR A 276 17.19 19.90 -15.52
C THR A 276 17.42 19.00 -16.74
N VAL A 277 16.41 18.26 -17.19
CA VAL A 277 16.51 17.36 -18.34
C VAL A 277 15.58 17.87 -19.44
N ALA A 278 16.15 18.13 -20.63
CA ALA A 278 15.39 18.54 -21.81
C ALA A 278 14.25 17.56 -22.12
N HIS A 279 13.08 18.09 -22.44
CA HIS A 279 11.84 17.33 -22.61
C HIS A 279 11.93 16.16 -23.60
N ASP A 280 12.59 16.37 -24.74
CA ASP A 280 12.78 15.37 -25.80
C ASP A 280 13.58 14.15 -25.31
N ARG A 281 14.57 14.39 -24.43
CA ARG A 281 15.32 13.34 -23.74
C ARG A 281 14.52 12.70 -22.62
N LEU A 282 13.81 13.50 -21.84
CA LEU A 282 13.07 13.03 -20.67
C LEU A 282 11.97 12.03 -21.02
N VAL A 283 11.27 12.24 -22.14
CA VAL A 283 10.21 11.34 -22.64
C VAL A 283 10.74 9.93 -22.95
N GLN A 284 12.03 9.79 -23.22
CA GLN A 284 12.67 8.50 -23.54
C GLN A 284 13.47 7.92 -22.38
N SER A 285 13.55 8.64 -21.25
CA SER A 285 14.39 8.25 -20.12
C SER A 285 13.84 7.03 -19.38
N THR A 286 14.73 6.11 -19.04
CA THR A 286 14.46 4.97 -18.16
C THR A 286 14.91 5.22 -16.71
N ALA A 287 15.66 6.30 -16.46
CA ALA A 287 16.23 6.66 -15.16
C ALA A 287 16.32 8.19 -14.99
N PRO A 288 15.20 8.91 -14.96
CA PRO A 288 15.18 10.37 -15.13
C PRO A 288 15.86 11.15 -14.01
N PHE A 289 15.90 10.62 -12.78
CA PHE A 289 16.67 11.24 -11.70
C PHE A 289 18.19 11.09 -11.89
N SER A 290 18.65 10.01 -12.53
CA SER A 290 20.07 9.85 -12.86
C SER A 290 20.46 10.82 -13.98
N ASP A 291 19.59 10.97 -14.98
CA ASP A 291 19.78 11.95 -16.07
C ASP A 291 19.82 13.38 -15.55
N ALA A 292 18.91 13.73 -14.62
CA ALA A 292 18.89 15.04 -13.98
C ALA A 292 20.20 15.36 -13.27
N VAL A 293 20.73 14.43 -12.47
CA VAL A 293 22.00 14.66 -11.76
C VAL A 293 23.18 14.76 -12.72
N ASN A 294 23.20 13.96 -13.80
CA ASN A 294 24.23 14.09 -14.84
C ASN A 294 24.15 15.44 -15.55
N ALA A 295 22.94 15.97 -15.80
CA ALA A 295 22.75 17.29 -16.38
C ALA A 295 23.18 18.43 -15.42
N MET A 296 22.94 18.28 -14.12
CA MET A 296 23.32 19.28 -13.11
C MET A 296 24.84 19.42 -12.93
N PHE A 297 25.57 18.31 -12.85
CA PHE A 297 26.99 18.31 -12.45
C PHE A 297 27.97 17.91 -13.55
N GLY A 298 27.46 17.45 -14.70
CA GLY A 298 28.27 16.89 -15.78
C GLY A 298 28.81 15.48 -15.46
N GLY A 299 29.14 14.73 -16.51
CA GLY A 299 29.64 13.36 -16.41
C GLY A 299 28.55 12.34 -16.03
N THR A 300 28.97 11.15 -15.57
CA THR A 300 28.07 10.02 -15.27
C THR A 300 28.10 9.54 -13.81
N TRP A 301 29.07 10.01 -13.02
CA TRP A 301 29.29 9.53 -11.64
C TRP A 301 28.10 9.82 -10.72
N GLY A 302 27.47 10.98 -10.87
CA GLY A 302 26.31 11.38 -10.08
C GLY A 302 25.08 10.53 -10.42
N GLY A 303 24.86 10.28 -11.72
CA GLY A 303 23.84 9.36 -12.20
C GLY A 303 24.01 7.94 -11.69
N TRP A 304 25.25 7.43 -11.60
CA TRP A 304 25.55 6.13 -10.99
C TRP A 304 25.22 6.09 -9.49
N ALA A 305 25.55 7.15 -8.75
CA ALA A 305 25.22 7.23 -7.32
C ALA A 305 23.70 7.24 -7.09
N VAL A 306 22.95 8.00 -7.87
CA VAL A 306 21.48 8.01 -7.83
C VAL A 306 20.92 6.65 -8.23
N ALA A 307 21.47 6.00 -9.25
CA ALA A 307 21.00 4.70 -9.70
C ALA A 307 21.18 3.61 -8.65
N LEU A 308 22.33 3.59 -7.98
CA LEU A 308 22.57 2.68 -6.86
C LEU A 308 21.58 2.92 -5.70
N ALA A 309 21.35 4.20 -5.35
CA ALA A 309 20.39 4.56 -4.32
C ALA A 309 18.95 4.16 -4.70
N ALA A 310 18.56 4.37 -5.95
CA ALA A 310 17.26 3.98 -6.49
C ALA A 310 17.09 2.46 -6.45
N LEU A 311 18.09 1.67 -6.87
CA LEU A 311 18.04 0.21 -6.80
C LEU A 311 17.88 -0.32 -5.37
N VAL A 312 18.61 0.23 -4.40
CA VAL A 312 18.47 -0.16 -2.98
C VAL A 312 17.08 0.23 -2.45
N SER A 313 16.55 1.39 -2.85
CA SER A 313 15.20 1.82 -2.51
C SER A 313 14.14 0.89 -3.09
N MET A 314 14.20 0.61 -4.39
CA MET A 314 13.24 -0.25 -5.10
C MET A 314 13.27 -1.69 -4.58
N THR A 315 14.45 -2.24 -4.30
CA THR A 315 14.60 -3.58 -3.70
C THR A 315 13.98 -3.64 -2.30
N GLY A 316 14.18 -2.59 -1.48
CA GLY A 316 13.53 -2.48 -0.18
C GLY A 316 12.00 -2.35 -0.30
N CYS A 317 11.53 -1.60 -1.29
CA CYS A 317 10.11 -1.44 -1.57
C CYS A 317 9.47 -2.77 -2.04
N LEU A 318 10.13 -3.52 -2.93
CA LEU A 318 9.71 -4.87 -3.35
C LEU A 318 9.62 -5.83 -2.16
N ASN A 319 10.56 -5.74 -1.23
CA ASN A 319 10.55 -6.54 -0.01
C ASN A 319 9.32 -6.26 0.86
N GLY A 320 9.00 -4.98 1.08
CA GLY A 320 7.81 -4.56 1.82
C GLY A 320 6.50 -4.99 1.13
N TRP A 321 6.34 -4.70 -0.16
CA TRP A 321 5.15 -5.06 -0.92
C TRP A 321 4.95 -6.57 -1.03
N THR A 322 6.03 -7.35 -1.18
CA THR A 322 5.95 -8.82 -1.15
C THR A 322 5.42 -9.32 0.20
N LEU A 323 5.84 -8.72 1.31
CA LEU A 323 5.29 -9.08 2.62
C LEU A 323 3.81 -8.70 2.75
N LEU A 324 3.43 -7.47 2.36
CA LEU A 324 2.04 -7.01 2.39
C LEU A 324 1.12 -7.91 1.54
N SER A 325 1.60 -8.30 0.35
CA SER A 325 0.88 -9.20 -0.56
C SER A 325 0.53 -10.55 0.07
N ALA A 326 1.31 -11.01 1.05
CA ALA A 326 1.07 -12.25 1.76
C ALA A 326 0.18 -12.06 3.00
N GLN A 327 0.27 -10.90 3.65
CA GLN A 327 -0.46 -10.57 4.89
C GLN A 327 -1.97 -10.40 4.66
N THR A 328 -2.37 -9.70 3.59
CA THR A 328 -3.80 -9.45 3.33
C THR A 328 -4.57 -10.74 3.02
N PRO A 329 -4.11 -11.62 2.10
CA PRO A 329 -4.70 -12.94 1.91
C PRO A 329 -4.66 -13.81 3.16
N TYR A 330 -3.59 -13.74 3.96
CA TYR A 330 -3.47 -14.48 5.21
C TYR A 330 -4.55 -14.07 6.22
N ALA A 331 -4.78 -12.76 6.40
CA ALA A 331 -5.83 -12.25 7.28
C ALA A 331 -7.21 -12.69 6.82
N ALA A 332 -7.52 -12.52 5.53
CA ALA A 332 -8.77 -12.99 4.94
C ALA A 332 -8.93 -14.51 5.05
N ALA A 333 -7.85 -15.30 4.92
CA ALA A 333 -7.88 -16.75 5.06
C ALA A 333 -8.17 -17.19 6.50
N ARG A 334 -7.69 -16.45 7.51
CA ARG A 334 -8.02 -16.69 8.92
C ARG A 334 -9.48 -16.43 9.23
N ASP A 335 -10.09 -15.49 8.54
CA ASP A 335 -11.53 -15.21 8.59
C ASP A 335 -12.35 -16.17 7.70
N GLY A 336 -11.71 -17.17 7.09
CA GLY A 336 -12.33 -18.13 6.17
C GLY A 336 -12.66 -17.57 4.79
N LEU A 337 -12.38 -16.29 4.53
CA LEU A 337 -12.72 -15.57 3.30
C LEU A 337 -11.73 -15.81 2.16
N PHE A 338 -10.58 -16.43 2.41
CA PHE A 338 -9.60 -16.80 1.38
C PHE A 338 -9.27 -18.31 1.45
N PRO A 339 -8.65 -18.91 0.41
CA PRO A 339 -8.28 -20.32 0.46
C PRO A 339 -7.37 -20.64 1.66
N ALA A 340 -7.71 -21.71 2.39
CA ALA A 340 -7.08 -22.07 3.67
C ALA A 340 -5.55 -22.26 3.60
N ALA A 341 -5.00 -22.56 2.41
CA ALA A 341 -3.55 -22.64 2.21
C ALA A 341 -2.83 -21.31 2.53
N PHE A 342 -3.47 -20.16 2.30
CA PHE A 342 -2.91 -18.84 2.61
C PHE A 342 -2.80 -18.56 4.11
N ALA A 343 -3.52 -19.30 4.96
CA ALA A 343 -3.38 -19.21 6.42
C ALA A 343 -2.12 -19.93 6.96
N ARG A 344 -1.39 -20.70 6.14
CA ARG A 344 -0.19 -21.43 6.58
C ARG A 344 1.01 -20.50 6.71
N ARG A 345 1.60 -20.45 7.91
CA ARG A 345 2.86 -19.73 8.18
C ARG A 345 4.03 -20.68 8.38
N ARG A 346 5.19 -20.28 7.89
CA ARG A 346 6.48 -20.91 8.19
C ARG A 346 7.47 -19.80 8.53
N ARG A 347 8.24 -19.96 9.62
CA ARG A 347 9.19 -18.94 10.11
C ARG A 347 8.58 -17.53 10.27
N GLY A 348 7.29 -17.48 10.67
CA GLY A 348 6.57 -16.22 10.85
C GLY A 348 6.06 -15.56 9.56
N VAL A 349 6.20 -16.17 8.39
CA VAL A 349 5.75 -15.58 7.10
C VAL A 349 4.68 -16.46 6.44
N PRO A 350 3.60 -15.89 5.84
CA PRO A 350 2.63 -16.64 5.04
C PRO A 350 3.25 -17.12 3.72
N THR A 351 4.01 -18.22 3.75
CA THR A 351 4.83 -18.67 2.61
C THR A 351 4.05 -18.98 1.34
N VAL A 352 2.82 -19.50 1.45
CA VAL A 352 1.97 -19.74 0.28
C VAL A 352 1.61 -18.40 -0.39
N GLY A 353 1.27 -17.38 0.39
CA GLY A 353 0.97 -16.04 -0.12
C GLY A 353 2.15 -15.45 -0.87
N VAL A 354 3.34 -15.48 -0.27
CA VAL A 354 4.58 -15.01 -0.92
C VAL A 354 4.84 -15.76 -2.24
N GLY A 355 4.74 -17.10 -2.22
CA GLY A 355 4.97 -17.93 -3.40
C GLY A 355 4.02 -17.64 -4.55
N VAL A 356 2.71 -17.55 -4.27
CA VAL A 356 1.72 -17.25 -5.32
C VAL A 356 1.92 -15.83 -5.86
N THR A 357 2.15 -14.84 -4.98
CA THR A 357 2.41 -13.45 -5.41
C THR A 357 3.63 -13.39 -6.34
N VAL A 358 4.79 -13.94 -5.95
CA VAL A 358 6.01 -13.82 -6.77
C VAL A 358 5.88 -14.58 -8.09
N VAL A 359 5.15 -15.71 -8.12
CA VAL A 359 4.88 -16.45 -9.36
C VAL A 359 3.97 -15.64 -10.29
N LEU A 360 2.86 -15.10 -9.79
CA LEU A 360 1.95 -14.27 -10.61
C LEU A 360 2.64 -13.02 -11.13
N ALA A 361 3.40 -12.33 -10.28
CA ALA A 361 4.21 -11.18 -10.70
C ALA A 361 5.27 -11.57 -11.76
N SER A 362 5.90 -12.75 -11.62
CA SER A 362 6.86 -13.25 -12.63
C SER A 362 6.20 -13.54 -13.97
N LEU A 363 5.03 -14.21 -13.96
CA LEU A 363 4.27 -14.49 -15.18
C LEU A 363 3.87 -13.19 -15.88
N LEU A 364 3.43 -12.19 -15.12
CA LEU A 364 3.09 -10.90 -15.66
C LEU A 364 4.32 -10.16 -16.21
N THR A 365 5.46 -10.20 -15.51
CA THR A 365 6.73 -9.65 -16.00
C THR A 365 7.14 -10.28 -17.33
N VAL A 366 7.14 -11.62 -17.42
CA VAL A 366 7.45 -12.34 -18.67
C VAL A 366 6.49 -11.95 -19.79
N TYR A 367 5.18 -11.98 -19.53
CA TYR A 367 4.16 -11.60 -20.50
C TYR A 367 4.44 -10.21 -21.08
N ASN A 368 4.73 -9.22 -20.24
CA ASN A 368 4.98 -7.86 -20.68
C ASN A 368 6.26 -7.69 -21.53
N TYR A 369 7.36 -8.37 -21.18
CA TYR A 369 8.57 -8.34 -22.01
C TYR A 369 8.39 -9.10 -23.33
N THR A 370 7.51 -10.11 -23.38
CA THR A 370 7.21 -10.86 -24.61
C THR A 370 6.23 -10.17 -25.54
N SER A 371 5.30 -9.35 -25.01
CA SER A 371 4.28 -8.65 -25.79
C SER A 371 4.84 -7.48 -26.62
N GLY A 372 6.11 -7.13 -26.45
CA GLY A 372 6.81 -6.12 -27.26
C GLY A 372 6.38 -4.68 -27.01
N SER A 373 5.62 -4.42 -25.94
CA SER A 373 5.15 -3.07 -25.63
C SER A 373 6.28 -2.23 -25.00
N ALA A 374 6.67 -1.12 -25.62
CA ALA A 374 7.66 -0.19 -25.03
C ALA A 374 7.18 0.48 -23.73
N LYS A 375 5.88 0.37 -23.40
CA LYS A 375 5.20 1.00 -22.26
C LYS A 375 4.81 0.00 -21.17
N VAL A 376 5.62 -1.03 -20.93
CA VAL A 376 5.36 -2.07 -19.91
C VAL A 376 5.01 -1.48 -18.55
N PHE A 377 5.81 -0.51 -18.08
CA PHE A 377 5.60 0.11 -16.77
C PHE A 377 4.23 0.81 -16.69
N GLU A 378 3.87 1.62 -17.70
CA GLU A 378 2.58 2.33 -17.74
C GLU A 378 1.39 1.36 -17.71
N ILE A 379 1.44 0.26 -18.48
CA ILE A 379 0.36 -0.74 -18.50
C ILE A 379 0.15 -1.35 -17.10
N LEU A 380 1.24 -1.75 -16.45
CA LEU A 380 1.21 -2.33 -15.11
C LEU A 380 0.70 -1.33 -14.06
N VAL A 381 1.11 -0.08 -14.19
CA VAL A 381 0.66 1.04 -13.35
C VAL A 381 -0.85 1.25 -13.50
N LEU A 382 -1.38 1.30 -14.72
CA LEU A 382 -2.80 1.54 -14.95
C LEU A 382 -3.69 0.41 -14.42
N VAL A 383 -3.26 -0.85 -14.56
CA VAL A 383 -3.96 -2.00 -13.96
C VAL A 383 -3.97 -1.88 -12.44
N THR A 384 -2.81 -1.57 -11.84
CA THR A 384 -2.68 -1.35 -10.39
C THR A 384 -3.59 -0.22 -9.91
N THR A 385 -3.64 0.90 -10.65
CA THR A 385 -4.49 2.06 -10.36
C THR A 385 -5.96 1.65 -10.28
N PHE A 386 -6.46 0.87 -11.24
CA PHE A 386 -7.82 0.37 -11.19
C PHE A 386 -8.05 -0.56 -9.99
N THR A 387 -7.19 -1.55 -9.77
CA THR A 387 -7.40 -2.54 -8.71
C THR A 387 -7.28 -1.94 -7.31
N ALA A 388 -6.45 -0.91 -7.13
CA ALA A 388 -6.37 -0.13 -5.90
C ALA A 388 -7.59 0.75 -5.65
N THR A 389 -8.24 1.21 -6.72
CA THR A 389 -9.44 2.04 -6.61
C THR A 389 -10.61 1.27 -6.00
N VAL A 390 -10.68 -0.06 -6.16
CA VAL A 390 -11.73 -0.90 -5.57
C VAL A 390 -11.78 -0.84 -4.03
N PRO A 391 -10.70 -1.14 -3.28
CA PRO A 391 -10.72 -0.99 -1.82
C PRO A 391 -10.92 0.47 -1.37
N TYR A 392 -10.49 1.46 -2.16
CA TYR A 392 -10.73 2.87 -1.86
C TYR A 392 -12.21 3.26 -2.03
N LEU A 393 -12.87 2.78 -3.08
CA LEU A 393 -14.31 2.92 -3.28
C LEU A 393 -15.09 2.20 -2.18
N LEU A 394 -14.69 1.00 -1.78
CA LEU A 394 -15.35 0.29 -0.69
C LEU A 394 -15.17 1.00 0.66
N ALA A 395 -14.00 1.57 0.93
CA ALA A 395 -13.77 2.35 2.15
C ALA A 395 -14.58 3.66 2.15
N THR A 396 -14.60 4.39 1.03
CA THR A 396 -15.41 5.61 0.91
C THR A 396 -16.92 5.29 0.98
N ALA A 397 -17.38 4.20 0.36
CA ALA A 397 -18.74 3.70 0.50
C ALA A 397 -19.08 3.32 1.94
N ALA A 398 -18.17 2.67 2.67
CA ALA A 398 -18.35 2.36 4.09
C ALA A 398 -18.54 3.65 4.92
N GLN A 399 -17.76 4.70 4.62
CA GLN A 399 -17.93 6.01 5.24
C GLN A 399 -19.29 6.64 4.93
N ILE A 400 -19.75 6.58 3.67
CA ILE A 400 -21.09 7.04 3.27
C ILE A 400 -22.17 6.26 4.03
N PHE A 401 -22.05 4.93 4.08
CA PHE A 401 -22.96 4.06 4.83
C PHE A 401 -23.06 4.49 6.29
N HIS A 402 -21.94 4.75 6.96
CA HIS A 402 -21.96 5.21 8.35
C HIS A 402 -22.64 6.58 8.51
N LEU A 403 -22.37 7.54 7.61
CA LEU A 403 -23.00 8.86 7.64
C LEU A 403 -24.52 8.80 7.44
N LEU A 404 -25.02 7.83 6.65
CA LEU A 404 -26.43 7.66 6.33
C LEU A 404 -27.17 6.68 7.25
N SER A 405 -26.46 5.80 7.95
CA SER A 405 -27.03 4.73 8.78
C SER A 405 -27.86 5.20 10.00
N GLY A 406 -27.85 6.50 10.31
CA GLY A 406 -28.58 7.05 11.44
C GLY A 406 -28.05 6.67 12.83
N ARG A 407 -26.91 5.95 12.90
CA ARG A 407 -26.23 5.56 14.15
C ARG A 407 -25.54 6.76 14.79
N ARG A 408 -26.31 7.51 15.59
CA ARG A 408 -25.90 8.80 16.16
C ARG A 408 -24.70 8.70 17.11
N GLU A 409 -24.49 7.56 17.76
CA GLU A 409 -23.31 7.37 18.61
C GLU A 409 -21.98 7.29 17.84
N LEU A 410 -22.00 7.05 16.52
CA LEU A 410 -20.80 6.87 15.69
C LEU A 410 -20.45 8.10 14.84
N VAL A 411 -21.29 9.15 14.84
CA VAL A 411 -21.14 10.33 13.97
C VAL A 411 -21.30 11.62 14.76
N ASP A 412 -20.22 12.41 14.83
CA ASP A 412 -20.24 13.73 15.45
C ASP A 412 -21.00 14.75 14.57
N ARG A 413 -22.16 15.21 15.05
CA ARG A 413 -23.04 16.16 14.34
C ARG A 413 -22.34 17.47 13.98
N THR A 414 -21.40 17.93 14.79
CA THR A 414 -20.68 19.18 14.53
C THR A 414 -19.75 19.07 13.31
N ARG A 415 -19.42 17.84 12.91
CA ARG A 415 -18.50 17.55 11.81
C ARG A 415 -19.18 16.88 10.61
N LEU A 416 -20.50 16.67 10.67
CA LEU A 416 -21.26 15.92 9.67
C LEU A 416 -21.09 16.49 8.26
N VAL A 417 -21.28 17.81 8.10
CA VAL A 417 -21.15 18.48 6.80
C VAL A 417 -19.73 18.35 6.25
N ARG A 418 -18.72 18.57 7.10
CA ARG A 418 -17.32 18.42 6.73
C ARG A 418 -17.02 16.99 6.28
N ASP A 419 -17.46 16.00 7.05
CA ASP A 419 -17.22 14.59 6.71
C ASP A 419 -17.97 14.16 5.45
N ALA A 420 -19.18 14.67 5.24
CA ALA A 420 -19.93 14.43 4.01
C ALA A 420 -19.21 15.02 2.79
N VAL A 421 -18.74 16.28 2.87
CA VAL A 421 -17.99 16.93 1.78
C VAL A 421 -16.70 16.18 1.49
N VAL A 422 -15.90 15.85 2.51
CA VAL A 422 -14.65 15.09 2.35
C VAL A 422 -14.91 13.73 1.72
N THR A 423 -15.97 13.04 2.16
CA THR A 423 -16.34 11.72 1.63
C THR A 423 -16.81 11.83 0.17
N ALA A 424 -17.59 12.85 -0.16
CA ALA A 424 -18.04 13.11 -1.54
C ALA A 424 -16.85 13.40 -2.47
N VAL A 425 -15.89 14.22 -2.02
CA VAL A 425 -14.65 14.48 -2.77
C VAL A 425 -13.84 13.20 -2.97
N ALA A 426 -13.65 12.40 -1.92
CA ALA A 426 -12.90 11.14 -2.01
C ALA A 426 -13.60 10.10 -2.92
N ALA A 427 -14.94 10.03 -2.89
CA ALA A 427 -15.73 9.17 -3.75
C ALA A 427 -15.66 9.62 -5.22
N ALA A 428 -15.86 10.92 -5.49
CA ALA A 428 -15.73 11.48 -6.82
C ALA A 428 -14.32 11.29 -7.39
N PHE A 429 -13.29 11.51 -6.56
CA PHE A 429 -11.90 11.26 -6.89
C PHE A 429 -11.65 9.79 -7.26
N SER A 430 -12.11 8.85 -6.43
CA SER A 430 -11.98 7.42 -6.69
C SER A 430 -12.69 7.03 -7.99
N MET A 431 -13.89 7.55 -8.26
CA MET A 431 -14.61 7.30 -9.53
C MET A 431 -13.89 7.90 -10.74
N TRP A 432 -13.34 9.11 -10.61
CA TRP A 432 -12.57 9.76 -11.67
C TRP A 432 -11.31 8.98 -12.05
N LEU A 433 -10.64 8.36 -11.07
CA LEU A 433 -9.47 7.50 -11.31
C LEU A 433 -9.81 6.25 -12.14
N VAL A 434 -11.00 5.67 -11.96
CA VAL A 434 -11.47 4.56 -12.82
C VAL A 434 -11.54 5.00 -14.28
N ALA A 435 -12.07 6.20 -14.53
CA ALA A 435 -12.15 6.74 -15.88
C ALA A 435 -10.75 7.02 -16.46
N GLY A 436 -9.83 7.54 -15.65
CA GLY A 436 -8.45 7.82 -16.05
C GLY A 436 -7.60 6.58 -16.33
N ALA A 437 -7.88 5.44 -15.68
CA ALA A 437 -7.13 4.19 -15.88
C ALA A 437 -7.25 3.64 -17.32
N GLY A 438 -8.30 4.03 -18.04
CA GLY A 438 -8.53 3.63 -19.42
C GLY A 438 -9.19 2.25 -19.55
N TYR A 439 -9.84 2.04 -20.70
CA TYR A 439 -10.68 0.87 -20.94
C TYR A 439 -9.96 -0.47 -20.76
N ALA A 440 -8.73 -0.58 -21.26
CA ALA A 440 -7.96 -1.83 -21.20
C ALA A 440 -7.65 -2.25 -19.75
N ALA A 441 -7.21 -1.31 -18.90
CA ALA A 441 -6.91 -1.59 -17.50
C ALA A 441 -8.16 -1.94 -16.70
N VAL A 442 -9.27 -1.21 -16.93
CA VAL A 442 -10.57 -1.51 -16.32
C VAL A 442 -11.06 -2.89 -16.74
N TYR A 443 -11.01 -3.21 -18.04
CA TYR A 443 -11.43 -4.50 -18.57
C TYR A 443 -10.62 -5.66 -17.93
N GLN A 444 -9.29 -5.57 -17.96
CA GLN A 444 -8.41 -6.59 -17.38
C GLN A 444 -8.63 -6.73 -15.87
N GLY A 445 -8.72 -5.60 -15.15
CA GLY A 445 -8.96 -5.60 -13.73
C GLY A 445 -10.30 -6.25 -13.35
N VAL A 446 -11.37 -5.94 -14.08
CA VAL A 446 -12.69 -6.54 -13.87
C VAL A 446 -12.65 -8.06 -14.09
N LEU A 447 -11.95 -8.55 -15.12
CA LEU A 447 -11.77 -9.99 -15.32
C LEU A 447 -11.10 -10.67 -14.11
N PHE A 448 -10.06 -10.06 -13.55
CA PHE A 448 -9.40 -10.58 -12.35
C PHE A 448 -10.30 -10.51 -11.10
N LEU A 449 -11.15 -9.49 -10.98
CA LEU A 449 -12.15 -9.41 -9.91
C LEU A 449 -13.21 -10.51 -10.05
N PHE A 450 -13.71 -10.78 -11.26
CA PHE A 450 -14.68 -11.84 -11.51
C PHE A 450 -14.10 -13.24 -11.26
N ALA A 451 -12.83 -13.47 -11.59
CA ALA A 451 -12.14 -14.70 -11.18
C ALA A 451 -12.19 -14.86 -9.64
N GLY A 452 -12.02 -13.77 -8.90
CA GLY A 452 -12.20 -13.75 -7.44
C GLY A 452 -13.62 -14.10 -6.99
N VAL A 453 -14.65 -13.61 -7.67
CA VAL A 453 -16.06 -13.95 -7.36
C VAL A 453 -16.31 -15.45 -7.47
N ILE A 454 -15.75 -16.11 -8.49
CA ILE A 454 -15.84 -17.57 -8.65
C ILE A 454 -15.16 -18.27 -7.47
N VAL A 455 -13.96 -17.81 -7.06
CA VAL A 455 -13.26 -18.35 -5.89
C VAL A 455 -14.10 -18.19 -4.62
N TYR A 456 -14.70 -17.01 -4.41
CA TYR A 456 -15.58 -16.75 -3.27
C TYR A 456 -16.78 -17.68 -3.24
N ALA A 457 -17.45 -17.89 -4.39
CA ALA A 457 -18.59 -18.79 -4.49
C ALA A 457 -18.22 -20.23 -4.07
N VAL A 458 -17.07 -20.73 -4.51
CA VAL A 458 -16.56 -22.06 -4.10
C VAL A 458 -16.25 -22.09 -2.60
N LEU A 459 -15.64 -21.05 -2.05
CA LEU A 459 -15.33 -20.96 -0.62
C LEU A 459 -16.60 -20.86 0.25
N ALA A 460 -17.59 -20.10 -0.20
CA ALA A 460 -18.87 -19.95 0.48
C ALA A 460 -19.65 -21.27 0.49
N ALA A 461 -19.71 -21.98 -0.65
CA ALA A 461 -20.34 -23.29 -0.74
C ALA A 461 -19.66 -24.33 0.17
N ARG A 462 -18.32 -24.31 0.27
CA ARG A 462 -17.58 -25.19 1.20
C ARG A 462 -17.86 -24.86 2.66
N ARG A 463 -17.97 -23.58 3.02
CA ARG A 463 -18.31 -23.15 4.39
C ARG A 463 -19.72 -23.57 4.78
N GLN A 464 -20.70 -23.40 3.89
CA GLN A 464 -22.07 -23.84 4.13
C GLN A 464 -22.20 -25.36 4.30
N ARG A 465 -21.35 -26.17 3.64
CA ARG A 465 -21.33 -27.63 3.83
C ARG A 465 -20.68 -28.08 5.14
N ALA A 466 -19.87 -27.22 5.76
CA ALA A 466 -19.12 -27.53 6.98
C ALA A 466 -19.81 -27.01 8.26
N ALA A 467 -20.72 -26.06 8.12
CA ALA A 467 -21.65 -25.60 9.17
C ALA A 467 -22.87 -26.52 9.21
#